data_AF-A0A9D8C9R1-F1
#
_entry.id   AF-A0A9D8C9R1-F1
#
_cell.length_a   1.000
_cell.length_b   1.000
_cell.length_c   1.000
_cell.angle_alpha   90.00
_cell.angle_beta   90.00
_cell.angle_gamma   90.00
#
_symmetry.space_group_name_H-M   'P 1'
#
loop_
_entity.id
_entity.type
_entity.pdbx_description
1 polymer ?
#
loop_
_entity_poly.entity_id
_entity_poly.type
_entity_poly.pdbx_seq_one_letter_code
_entity_poly.pdbx_strand_id
1 'polypeptide(L)'
;MAKAIKQSASRDLSRLTFEGYRRKNKRVGIRNHVIVLPLDDLSNAAAEGVANNIKGVLALPHAYGRLQFGEDLELHFRTLIGTGANPNVAACVVIGIEPGWTKRVVDGIAKTGKPVAGFAIEGKGDIQTIADASRAAKQFLHDASELRRETCALSELWVSTKCGESDTTSGLASCPTVGNLIDKFDPYGVTSCFGETTELTGAETVCATRGASKAVGEKFMATWRAYNAVVERHKTNDLSESQPTKGNIAGGLTTIEEKAFGNFQKIGHRTKYVDVLRPAEAPTKGAGLYFMDSSSAAAECVTLQAAAGFVVHLFPTGQGNVIGHPIEPVIKLTANPKTARTMPEHIDLDVSGILRREMTLDQAGDALIDITIRTCNGRLTAAEALGHREFVMTKLYQSA
;
A
#
# COMPACT_ATOMS: atom_id res chain seq x y z
N MET A 1 -12.29 -40.58 7.90
CA MET A 1 -11.28 -40.36 8.97
C MET A 1 -10.60 -39.02 8.72
N ALA A 2 -10.86 -37.99 9.54
CA ALA A 2 -10.11 -36.75 9.46
C ALA A 2 -8.69 -37.00 10.00
N LYS A 3 -7.66 -36.84 9.16
CA LYS A 3 -6.27 -36.83 9.62
C LYS A 3 -6.13 -35.67 10.60
N ALA A 4 -5.71 -35.96 11.83
CA ALA A 4 -5.39 -34.92 12.81
C ALA A 4 -4.29 -34.04 12.22
N ILE A 5 -4.61 -32.77 11.92
CA ILE A 5 -3.60 -31.79 11.51
C ILE A 5 -2.77 -31.49 12.76
N LYS A 6 -1.52 -31.95 12.75
CA LYS A 6 -0.57 -31.66 13.83
C LYS A 6 -0.38 -30.14 13.91
N GLN A 7 -0.53 -29.58 15.10
CA GLN A 7 -0.09 -28.21 15.40
C GLN A 7 1.42 -28.13 15.12
N SER A 8 1.82 -27.26 14.19
CA SER A 8 3.22 -26.98 13.92
C SER A 8 3.81 -26.17 15.08
N ALA A 9 5.07 -26.41 15.42
CA ALA A 9 5.81 -25.50 16.29
C ALA A 9 5.96 -24.14 15.58
N SER A 10 5.97 -23.03 16.33
CA SER A 10 6.13 -21.70 15.74
C SER A 10 7.44 -21.61 14.95
N ARG A 11 7.34 -21.28 13.67
CA ARG A 11 8.49 -21.09 12.77
C ARG A 11 9.42 -20.00 13.32
N ASP A 12 10.69 -20.34 13.55
CA ASP A 12 11.74 -19.37 13.90
C ASP A 12 12.11 -18.56 12.65
N LEU A 13 11.97 -17.24 12.74
CA LEU A 13 12.25 -16.29 11.65
C LEU A 13 13.53 -15.49 11.89
N SER A 14 14.30 -15.79 12.95
CA SER A 14 15.50 -15.03 13.35
C SER A 14 16.59 -14.97 12.27
N ARG A 15 16.64 -15.97 11.39
CA ARG A 15 17.57 -16.06 10.27
C ARG A 15 16.93 -15.75 8.91
N LEU A 16 15.67 -15.34 8.89
CA LEU A 16 14.98 -15.03 7.65
C LEU A 16 15.51 -13.72 7.09
N THR A 17 15.96 -13.76 5.84
CA THR A 17 16.47 -12.62 5.10
C THR A 17 15.74 -12.47 3.77
N PHE A 18 15.91 -11.32 3.13
CA PHE A 18 15.44 -11.08 1.77
C PHE A 18 16.46 -10.28 0.98
N GLU A 19 16.43 -10.40 -0.35
CA GLU A 19 17.32 -9.70 -1.28
C GLU A 19 16.70 -8.37 -1.69
N GLY A 20 17.27 -7.26 -1.22
CA GLY A 20 16.72 -5.92 -1.42
C GLY A 20 17.75 -4.91 -1.95
N TYR A 21 17.28 -3.75 -2.39
CA TYR A 21 18.11 -2.63 -2.80
C TYR A 21 18.27 -1.64 -1.65
N ARG A 22 19.44 -1.65 -1.02
CA ARG A 22 19.77 -0.72 0.05
C ARG A 22 19.97 0.69 -0.50
N ARG A 23 19.20 1.65 -0.01
CA ARG A 23 19.31 3.06 -0.40
C ARG A 23 20.29 3.81 0.51
N LYS A 24 20.72 5.00 0.10
CA LYS A 24 21.68 5.82 0.86
C LYS A 24 21.16 6.18 2.26
N ASN A 25 19.85 6.42 2.39
CA ASN A 25 19.17 6.63 3.66
C ASN A 25 18.89 5.34 4.46
N LYS A 26 19.56 4.23 4.12
CA LYS A 26 19.49 2.90 4.76
C LYS A 26 18.16 2.16 4.63
N ARG A 27 17.09 2.78 4.11
CA ARG A 27 15.86 2.07 3.76
C ARG A 27 16.12 1.09 2.62
N VAL A 28 15.34 0.01 2.58
CA VAL A 28 15.50 -1.09 1.63
C VAL A 28 14.26 -1.17 0.74
N GLY A 29 14.46 -1.17 -0.57
CA GLY A 29 13.41 -1.45 -1.55
C GLY A 29 13.48 -2.88 -2.06
N ILE A 30 12.37 -3.45 -2.50
CA ILE A 30 12.28 -4.76 -3.15
C ILE A 30 12.09 -4.67 -4.67
N ARG A 31 11.97 -3.44 -5.19
CA ARG A 31 11.99 -3.09 -6.61
C ARG A 31 12.99 -1.95 -6.85
N ASN A 32 13.24 -1.64 -8.12
CA ASN A 32 14.26 -0.69 -8.54
C ASN A 32 13.77 0.18 -9.71
N HIS A 33 12.63 0.85 -9.50
CA HIS A 33 11.98 1.63 -10.54
C HIS A 33 12.66 2.98 -10.78
N VAL A 34 12.74 3.38 -12.03
CA VAL A 34 12.89 4.79 -12.41
C VAL A 34 11.52 5.28 -12.84
N ILE A 35 11.03 6.34 -12.20
CA ILE A 35 9.68 6.85 -12.45
C ILE A 35 9.71 8.28 -13.02
N VAL A 36 8.68 8.62 -13.79
CA VAL A 36 8.37 10.00 -14.19
C VAL A 36 7.08 10.39 -13.49
N LEU A 37 7.20 11.32 -12.56
CA LEU A 37 6.13 11.77 -11.69
C LEU A 37 5.64 13.14 -12.19
N PRO A 38 4.48 13.21 -12.84
CA PRO A 38 3.83 14.49 -13.08
C PRO A 38 3.48 15.13 -11.73
N LEU A 39 3.65 16.44 -11.60
CA LEU A 39 3.20 17.23 -10.45
C LEU A 39 1.68 17.45 -10.49
N ASP A 40 1.16 17.57 -11.70
CA ASP A 40 -0.20 18.01 -12.02
C ASP A 40 -0.74 17.28 -13.25
N ASP A 41 -2.06 17.32 -13.40
CA ASP A 41 -2.80 16.70 -14.49
C ASP A 41 -2.38 17.18 -15.89
N LEU A 42 -1.92 18.43 -16.02
CA LEU A 42 -1.43 19.00 -17.28
C LEU A 42 -0.09 18.40 -17.70
N SER A 43 0.71 17.95 -16.74
CA SER A 43 2.04 17.40 -16.98
C SER A 43 2.02 15.90 -17.35
N ASN A 44 0.85 15.26 -17.32
CA ASN A 44 0.69 13.83 -17.65
C ASN A 44 1.20 13.49 -19.05
N ALA A 45 0.82 14.27 -20.07
CA ALA A 45 1.22 13.99 -21.46
C ALA A 45 2.74 14.04 -21.66
N ALA A 46 3.41 15.00 -21.00
CA ALA A 46 4.86 15.07 -21.01
C ALA A 46 5.51 13.88 -20.28
N ALA A 47 4.95 13.47 -19.13
CA ALA A 47 5.43 12.31 -18.38
C ALA A 47 5.32 11.01 -19.20
N GLU A 48 4.17 10.79 -19.83
CA GLU A 48 3.93 9.65 -20.72
C GLU A 48 4.83 9.70 -21.97
N GLY A 49 5.06 10.88 -22.54
CA GLY A 49 5.99 11.07 -23.65
C GLY A 49 7.42 10.62 -23.31
N VAL A 50 7.89 10.93 -22.10
CA VAL A 50 9.20 10.45 -21.60
C VAL A 50 9.22 8.94 -21.45
N ALA A 51 8.20 8.34 -20.83
CA ALA A 51 8.12 6.88 -20.66
C ALA A 51 7.96 6.14 -22.01
N ASN A 52 7.34 6.76 -23.01
CA ASN A 52 7.30 6.24 -24.36
C ASN A 52 8.69 6.21 -25.01
N ASN A 53 9.49 7.26 -24.83
CA ASN A 53 10.84 7.36 -25.38
C ASN A 53 11.83 6.43 -24.69
N ILE A 54 11.80 6.38 -23.34
CA ILE A 54 12.77 5.66 -22.53
C ILE A 54 12.15 4.37 -21.97
N LYS A 55 12.43 3.26 -22.64
CA LYS A 55 11.92 1.94 -22.23
C LYS A 55 12.51 1.54 -20.88
N GLY A 56 11.65 1.08 -19.96
CA GLY A 56 12.02 0.70 -18.59
C GLY A 56 11.71 1.76 -17.52
N VAL A 57 11.28 2.95 -17.93
CA VAL A 57 10.78 4.00 -17.04
C VAL A 57 9.26 3.95 -16.94
N LEU A 58 8.70 4.31 -15.77
CA LEU A 58 7.26 4.29 -15.51
C LEU A 58 6.72 5.71 -15.31
N ALA A 59 5.84 6.18 -16.18
CA ALA A 59 5.05 7.39 -15.94
C ALA A 59 3.89 7.09 -14.97
N LEU A 60 3.64 7.98 -14.01
CA LEU A 60 2.60 7.83 -12.99
C LEU A 60 1.53 8.95 -13.13
N PRO A 61 0.70 8.94 -14.18
CA PRO A 61 -0.29 9.98 -14.40
C PRO A 61 -1.38 9.99 -13.32
N HIS A 62 -1.90 11.17 -13.00
CA HIS A 62 -3.00 11.36 -12.06
C HIS A 62 -3.86 12.59 -12.39
N ALA A 63 -5.03 12.72 -11.75
CA ALA A 63 -6.04 13.72 -12.12
C ALA A 63 -5.97 15.06 -11.36
N TYR A 64 -5.09 15.19 -10.36
CA TYR A 64 -5.01 16.38 -9.47
C TYR A 64 -3.68 17.14 -9.58
N GLY A 65 -3.46 18.15 -8.71
CA GLY A 65 -2.28 19.02 -8.71
C GLY A 65 -2.55 20.48 -9.07
N ARG A 66 -3.82 20.88 -9.22
CA ARG A 66 -4.23 22.26 -9.51
C ARG A 66 -5.30 22.76 -8.54
N LEU A 67 -5.16 24.03 -8.15
CA LEU A 67 -6.13 24.76 -7.32
C LEU A 67 -6.47 24.07 -5.99
N GLN A 68 -5.54 23.27 -5.47
CA GLN A 68 -5.62 22.67 -4.14
C GLN A 68 -5.06 23.67 -3.11
N PHE A 69 -5.60 23.64 -1.90
CA PHE A 69 -5.22 24.57 -0.83
C PHE A 69 -5.31 23.88 0.54
N GLY A 70 -4.66 24.47 1.56
CA GLY A 70 -4.68 23.94 2.92
C GLY A 70 -4.12 22.51 3.01
N GLU A 71 -4.73 21.67 3.85
CA GLU A 71 -4.30 20.28 4.05
C GLU A 71 -4.43 19.44 2.77
N ASP A 72 -5.34 19.78 1.84
CA ASP A 72 -5.46 19.07 0.56
C ASP A 72 -4.21 19.24 -0.31
N LEU A 73 -3.67 20.47 -0.36
CA LEU A 73 -2.41 20.75 -1.05
C LEU A 73 -1.22 20.07 -0.35
N GLU A 74 -1.21 20.08 0.97
CA GLU A 74 -0.13 19.45 1.74
C GLU A 74 -0.15 17.92 1.60
N LEU A 75 -1.32 17.30 1.54
CA LEU A 75 -1.47 15.88 1.27
C LEU A 75 -1.04 15.53 -0.17
N HIS A 76 -1.37 16.37 -1.15
CA HIS A 76 -0.90 16.20 -2.53
C HIS A 76 0.63 16.15 -2.58
N PHE A 77 1.31 17.15 -2.01
CA PHE A 77 2.77 17.17 -1.95
C PHE A 77 3.35 16.01 -1.14
N ARG A 78 2.76 15.66 -0.01
CA ARG A 78 3.20 14.53 0.83
C ARG A 78 3.14 13.23 0.04
N THR A 79 2.07 13.02 -0.74
CA THR A 79 1.86 11.83 -1.55
C THR A 79 2.87 11.75 -2.71
N LEU A 80 3.06 12.84 -3.47
CA LEU A 80 4.05 12.87 -4.55
C LEU A 80 5.49 12.70 -4.05
N ILE A 81 5.88 13.48 -3.03
CA ILE A 81 7.20 13.40 -2.41
C ILE A 81 7.42 11.99 -1.85
N GLY A 82 6.43 11.45 -1.15
CA GLY A 82 6.47 10.11 -0.57
C GLY A 82 6.63 9.02 -1.63
N THR A 83 5.88 9.11 -2.73
CA THR A 83 5.96 8.18 -3.87
C THR A 83 7.37 8.19 -4.48
N GLY A 84 7.92 9.37 -4.76
CA GLY A 84 9.30 9.50 -5.24
C GLY A 84 10.34 9.09 -4.20
N ALA A 85 10.07 9.28 -2.91
CA ALA A 85 10.94 8.90 -1.79
C ALA A 85 10.92 7.40 -1.48
N ASN A 86 9.88 6.66 -1.89
CA ASN A 86 9.72 5.23 -1.60
C ASN A 86 10.98 4.41 -1.98
N PRO A 87 11.42 3.44 -1.15
CA PRO A 87 12.62 2.65 -1.43
C PRO A 87 12.56 1.80 -2.72
N ASN A 88 11.38 1.43 -3.21
CA ASN A 88 11.18 0.77 -4.50
C ASN A 88 11.50 1.68 -5.71
N VAL A 89 11.58 3.00 -5.49
CA VAL A 89 11.99 3.99 -6.49
C VAL A 89 13.49 4.28 -6.33
N ALA A 90 14.26 3.94 -7.37
CA ALA A 90 15.70 4.19 -7.46
C ALA A 90 16.00 5.64 -7.81
N ALA A 91 15.23 6.23 -8.72
CA ALA A 91 15.37 7.61 -9.18
C ALA A 91 14.04 8.15 -9.72
N CYS A 92 13.90 9.48 -9.75
CA CYS A 92 12.66 10.14 -10.14
C CYS A 92 12.92 11.31 -11.08
N VAL A 93 12.15 11.40 -12.16
CA VAL A 93 12.01 12.65 -12.94
C VAL A 93 10.69 13.28 -12.54
N VAL A 94 10.69 14.54 -12.15
CA VAL A 94 9.48 15.30 -11.82
C VAL A 94 9.20 16.28 -12.96
N ILE A 95 7.97 16.27 -13.47
CA ILE A 95 7.54 17.22 -14.51
C ILE A 95 6.33 17.98 -13.98
N GLY A 96 6.41 19.31 -13.93
CA GLY A 96 5.26 20.14 -13.58
C GLY A 96 5.02 21.22 -14.62
N ILE A 97 3.86 21.88 -14.52
CA ILE A 97 3.58 23.03 -15.39
C ILE A 97 4.55 24.18 -15.10
N GLU A 98 4.83 24.45 -13.82
CA GLU A 98 5.61 25.60 -13.36
C GLU A 98 6.78 25.19 -12.42
N PRO A 99 7.86 25.99 -12.31
CA PRO A 99 9.10 25.56 -11.66
C PRO A 99 9.08 25.51 -10.13
N GLY A 100 8.27 26.30 -9.43
CA GLY A 100 8.28 26.44 -7.97
C GLY A 100 7.83 25.18 -7.22
N TRP A 101 6.62 24.69 -7.53
CA TRP A 101 6.06 23.45 -6.97
C TRP A 101 6.78 22.22 -7.50
N THR A 102 7.25 22.25 -8.76
CA THR A 102 8.15 21.21 -9.29
C THR A 102 9.39 21.10 -8.41
N LYS A 103 10.02 22.24 -8.08
CA LYS A 103 11.17 22.27 -7.18
C LYS A 103 10.84 21.77 -5.78
N ARG A 104 9.65 22.09 -5.23
CA ARG A 104 9.21 21.58 -3.92
C ARG A 104 9.20 20.05 -3.87
N VAL A 105 8.68 19.39 -4.91
CA VAL A 105 8.66 17.92 -5.00
C VAL A 105 10.09 17.37 -5.14
N VAL A 106 10.89 17.95 -6.03
CA VAL A 106 12.30 17.57 -6.24
C VAL A 106 13.11 17.66 -4.95
N ASP A 107 13.06 18.79 -4.26
CA ASP A 107 13.77 19.02 -3.00
C ASP A 107 13.31 18.03 -1.92
N GLY A 108 12.00 17.72 -1.87
CA GLY A 108 11.44 16.73 -0.96
C GLY A 108 12.02 15.33 -1.18
N ILE A 109 12.07 14.87 -2.43
CA ILE A 109 12.61 13.55 -2.80
C ILE A 109 14.13 13.51 -2.57
N ALA A 110 14.84 14.58 -2.92
CA ALA A 110 16.30 14.69 -2.81
C ALA A 110 16.83 14.48 -1.39
N LYS A 111 16.03 14.76 -0.35
CA LYS A 111 16.37 14.49 1.06
C LYS A 111 16.70 13.02 1.34
N THR A 112 16.21 12.09 0.52
CA THR A 112 16.55 10.66 0.63
C THR A 112 17.94 10.32 0.08
N GLY A 113 18.59 11.25 -0.61
CA GLY A 113 19.88 11.08 -1.29
C GLY A 113 19.81 10.38 -2.66
N LYS A 114 18.60 10.08 -3.15
CA LYS A 114 18.40 9.45 -4.46
C LYS A 114 18.48 10.48 -5.60
N PRO A 115 18.86 10.07 -6.82
CA PRO A 115 18.85 10.94 -7.99
C PRO A 115 17.42 11.42 -8.30
N VAL A 116 17.26 12.73 -8.46
CA VAL A 116 15.99 13.35 -8.87
C VAL A 116 16.27 14.58 -9.74
N ALA A 117 15.46 14.76 -10.79
CA ALA A 117 15.55 15.92 -11.69
C ALA A 117 14.16 16.51 -11.93
N GLY A 118 14.06 17.85 -11.99
CA GLY A 118 12.81 18.57 -12.21
C GLY A 118 12.80 19.30 -13.54
N PHE A 119 11.66 19.28 -14.23
CA PHE A 119 11.44 20.00 -15.47
C PHE A 119 10.08 20.72 -15.43
N ALA A 120 10.05 21.95 -15.95
CA ALA A 120 8.83 22.75 -16.08
C ALA A 120 8.46 22.90 -17.56
N ILE A 121 7.17 22.75 -17.88
CA ILE A 121 6.65 22.86 -19.24
C ILE A 121 6.52 24.32 -19.67
N GLU A 122 6.09 25.20 -18.76
CA GLU A 122 5.92 26.63 -19.03
C GLU A 122 7.23 27.26 -19.53
N GLY A 123 7.14 28.05 -20.60
CA GLY A 123 8.28 28.68 -21.26
C GLY A 123 9.12 27.76 -22.17
N LYS A 124 8.88 26.45 -22.18
CA LYS A 124 9.60 25.47 -23.04
C LYS A 124 8.70 24.69 -23.99
N GLY A 125 7.46 24.42 -23.58
CA GLY A 125 6.54 23.53 -24.26
C GLY A 125 6.93 22.04 -24.12
N ASP A 126 6.03 21.17 -24.56
CA ASP A 126 6.17 19.72 -24.37
C ASP A 126 7.38 19.13 -25.09
N ILE A 127 7.60 19.48 -26.36
CA ILE A 127 8.66 18.87 -27.19
C ILE A 127 10.03 19.01 -26.53
N GLN A 128 10.39 20.22 -26.10
CA GLN A 128 11.66 20.49 -25.46
C GLN A 128 11.74 19.85 -24.06
N THR A 129 10.66 19.95 -23.27
CA THR A 129 10.59 19.38 -21.92
C THR A 129 10.76 17.87 -21.95
N ILE A 130 10.05 17.18 -22.84
CA ILE A 130 10.14 15.74 -23.05
C ILE A 130 11.56 15.35 -23.48
N ALA A 131 12.17 16.10 -24.40
CA ALA A 131 13.54 15.82 -24.84
C ALA A 131 14.54 15.90 -23.68
N ASP A 132 14.49 16.97 -22.88
CA ASP A 132 15.41 17.18 -21.75
C ASP A 132 15.18 16.14 -20.63
N ALA A 133 13.92 15.91 -20.27
CA ALA A 133 13.53 14.90 -19.28
C ALA A 133 13.88 13.48 -19.72
N SER A 134 13.78 13.16 -21.02
CA SER A 134 14.19 11.86 -21.58
C SER A 134 15.69 11.61 -21.42
N ARG A 135 16.54 12.64 -21.57
CA ARG A 135 17.99 12.49 -21.35
C ARG A 135 18.30 12.16 -19.89
N ALA A 136 17.65 12.84 -18.95
CA ALA A 136 17.80 12.56 -17.52
C ALA A 136 17.28 11.16 -17.15
N ALA A 137 16.08 10.80 -17.62
CA ALA A 137 15.48 9.49 -17.38
C ALA A 137 16.36 8.35 -17.91
N LYS A 138 16.94 8.50 -19.10
CA LYS A 138 17.90 7.54 -19.66
C LYS A 138 19.13 7.37 -18.77
N GLN A 139 19.71 8.46 -18.29
CA GLN A 139 20.88 8.39 -17.40
C GLN A 139 20.53 7.72 -16.07
N PHE A 140 19.41 8.09 -15.46
CA PHE A 140 18.94 7.44 -14.23
C PHE A 140 18.67 5.95 -14.41
N LEU A 141 18.17 5.53 -15.58
CA LEU A 141 17.96 4.12 -15.87
C LEU A 141 19.27 3.35 -15.99
N HIS A 142 20.30 3.94 -16.62
CA HIS A 142 21.65 3.37 -16.64
C HIS A 142 22.15 3.16 -15.20
N ASP A 143 22.18 4.22 -14.39
CA ASP A 143 22.69 4.17 -13.01
C ASP A 143 21.89 3.17 -12.15
N ALA A 144 20.56 3.16 -12.29
CA ALA A 144 19.69 2.25 -11.55
C ALA A 144 19.95 0.78 -11.94
N SER A 145 20.16 0.48 -13.23
CA SER A 145 20.40 -0.89 -13.72
C SER A 145 21.69 -1.52 -13.22
N GLU A 146 22.66 -0.71 -12.78
CA GLU A 146 23.93 -1.18 -12.21
C GLU A 146 23.80 -1.61 -10.74
N LEU A 147 22.73 -1.19 -10.07
CA LEU A 147 22.48 -1.52 -8.67
C LEU A 147 22.16 -3.01 -8.53
N ARG A 148 22.83 -3.65 -7.57
CA ARG A 148 22.59 -5.05 -7.20
C ARG A 148 21.78 -5.14 -5.91
N ARG A 149 21.05 -6.24 -5.77
CA ARG A 149 20.42 -6.58 -4.50
C ARG A 149 21.48 -7.01 -3.49
N GLU A 150 21.18 -6.78 -2.23
CA GLU A 150 21.96 -7.19 -1.06
C GLU A 150 21.05 -7.97 -0.11
N THR A 151 21.63 -8.93 0.60
CA THR A 151 20.93 -9.63 1.68
C THR A 151 20.61 -8.64 2.80
N CYS A 152 19.32 -8.51 3.11
CA CYS A 152 18.76 -7.62 4.13
C CYS A 152 18.06 -8.43 5.22
N ALA A 153 18.10 -7.93 6.45
CA ALA A 153 17.43 -8.57 7.57
C ALA A 153 15.91 -8.36 7.49
N LEU A 154 15.12 -9.32 7.99
CA LEU A 154 13.65 -9.20 8.03
C LEU A 154 13.18 -7.90 8.72
N SER A 155 13.88 -7.44 9.76
CA SER A 155 13.60 -6.20 10.50
C SER A 155 13.66 -4.92 9.65
N GLU A 156 14.22 -4.99 8.45
CA GLU A 156 14.31 -3.85 7.52
C GLU A 156 13.11 -3.79 6.55
N LEU A 157 12.26 -4.82 6.55
CA LEU A 157 11.09 -4.91 5.69
C LEU A 157 9.95 -4.04 6.21
N TRP A 158 9.30 -3.32 5.30
CA TRP A 158 8.11 -2.53 5.59
C TRP A 158 6.92 -3.07 4.80
N VAL A 159 5.93 -3.60 5.51
CA VAL A 159 4.77 -4.31 4.93
C VAL A 159 3.49 -3.53 5.19
N SER A 160 2.71 -3.27 4.15
CA SER A 160 1.39 -2.66 4.28
C SER A 160 0.27 -3.68 4.01
N THR A 161 -0.94 -3.43 4.50
CA THR A 161 -2.09 -4.29 4.21
C THR A 161 -3.41 -3.53 4.19
N LYS A 162 -4.32 -3.98 3.33
CA LYS A 162 -5.73 -3.58 3.29
C LYS A 162 -6.57 -4.72 2.70
N CYS A 163 -7.85 -4.86 3.05
CA CYS A 163 -8.72 -5.90 2.44
C CYS A 163 -9.63 -5.37 1.32
N GLY A 164 -9.80 -6.08 0.21
CA GLY A 164 -10.67 -5.62 -0.88
C GLY A 164 -11.79 -6.57 -1.23
N GLU A 165 -12.95 -6.02 -1.56
CA GLU A 165 -14.16 -6.78 -1.94
C GLU A 165 -14.40 -7.96 -0.98
N SER A 166 -14.38 -7.66 0.31
CA SER A 166 -14.56 -8.63 1.39
C SER A 166 -15.88 -9.40 1.23
N ASP A 167 -15.84 -10.66 1.64
CA ASP A 167 -16.97 -11.57 1.74
C ASP A 167 -16.92 -12.26 3.12
N THR A 168 -17.84 -13.19 3.36
CA THR A 168 -17.85 -13.98 4.62
C THR A 168 -16.54 -14.73 4.88
N THR A 169 -15.89 -15.25 3.83
CA THR A 169 -14.62 -15.98 3.96
C THR A 169 -13.46 -15.08 4.40
N SER A 170 -13.58 -13.77 4.17
CA SER A 170 -12.52 -12.82 4.43
C SER A 170 -12.23 -12.69 5.92
N GLY A 171 -13.27 -12.49 6.74
CA GLY A 171 -13.14 -12.43 8.19
C GLY A 171 -12.85 -13.78 8.85
N LEU A 172 -13.18 -14.90 8.18
CA LEU A 172 -12.98 -16.25 8.71
C LEU A 172 -11.58 -16.82 8.43
N ALA A 173 -10.90 -16.37 7.36
CA ALA A 173 -9.68 -17.01 6.91
C ALA A 173 -8.63 -16.07 6.28
N SER A 174 -8.95 -15.26 5.26
CA SER A 174 -7.90 -14.48 4.56
C SER A 174 -7.37 -13.31 5.39
N CYS A 175 -8.22 -12.53 6.07
CA CYS A 175 -7.77 -11.50 7.03
C CYS A 175 -7.05 -12.11 8.24
N PRO A 176 -7.56 -13.18 8.89
CA PRO A 176 -6.80 -13.91 9.91
C PRO A 176 -5.43 -14.43 9.46
N THR A 177 -5.28 -14.82 8.19
CA THR A 177 -3.99 -15.25 7.63
C THR A 177 -2.98 -14.09 7.62
N VAL A 178 -3.42 -12.90 7.21
CA VAL A 178 -2.61 -11.67 7.31
C VAL A 178 -2.27 -11.38 8.77
N GLY A 179 -3.25 -11.47 9.66
CA GLY A 179 -3.03 -11.29 11.10
C GLY A 179 -2.01 -12.25 11.70
N ASN A 180 -2.01 -13.51 11.26
CA ASN A 180 -1.01 -14.50 11.67
C ASN A 180 0.40 -14.11 11.22
N LEU A 181 0.55 -13.61 9.98
CA LEU A 181 1.83 -13.07 9.49
C LEU A 181 2.28 -11.87 10.32
N ILE A 182 1.41 -10.91 10.60
CA ILE A 182 1.75 -9.72 11.40
C ILE A 182 2.21 -10.14 12.80
N ASP A 183 1.48 -11.02 13.47
CA ASP A 183 1.84 -11.55 14.78
C ASP A 183 3.17 -12.33 14.79
N LYS A 184 3.56 -12.92 13.65
CA LYS A 184 4.86 -13.59 13.48
C LYS A 184 5.98 -12.60 13.16
N PHE A 185 5.70 -11.51 12.47
CA PHE A 185 6.68 -10.51 12.03
C PHE A 185 7.00 -9.46 13.10
N ASP A 186 6.01 -9.06 13.90
CA ASP A 186 6.12 -8.01 14.93
C ASP A 186 7.30 -8.25 15.91
N PRO A 187 7.52 -9.46 16.47
CA PRO A 187 8.64 -9.72 17.38
C PRO A 187 10.03 -9.60 16.73
N TYR A 188 10.12 -9.64 15.40
CA TYR A 188 11.38 -9.52 14.65
C TYR A 188 11.62 -8.10 14.13
N GLY A 189 10.86 -7.12 14.60
CA GLY A 189 11.11 -5.71 14.32
C GLY A 189 10.74 -5.27 12.90
N VAL A 190 9.78 -5.96 12.27
CA VAL A 190 9.18 -5.51 11.00
C VAL A 190 8.32 -4.28 11.25
N THR A 191 8.38 -3.29 10.36
CA THR A 191 7.41 -2.19 10.37
C THR A 191 6.22 -2.60 9.52
N SER A 192 5.01 -2.59 10.09
CA SER A 192 3.79 -2.94 9.38
C SER A 192 2.73 -1.85 9.47
N CYS A 193 1.77 -1.83 8.55
CA CYS A 193 0.66 -0.87 8.58
C CYS A 193 -0.63 -1.47 8.07
N PHE A 194 -1.73 -1.11 8.71
CA PHE A 194 -3.10 -1.31 8.24
C PHE A 194 -3.83 0.05 8.20
N GLY A 195 -4.95 0.14 7.47
CA GLY A 195 -5.74 1.37 7.39
C GLY A 195 -7.23 1.09 7.30
N GLU A 196 -7.92 1.80 6.41
CA GLU A 196 -9.35 1.62 6.10
C GLU A 196 -10.27 2.11 7.24
N THR A 197 -10.20 3.41 7.54
CA THR A 197 -10.83 4.02 8.73
C THR A 197 -12.33 3.71 8.85
N THR A 198 -13.09 3.79 7.75
CA THR A 198 -14.52 3.49 7.77
C THR A 198 -14.86 2.01 7.73
N GLU A 199 -13.92 1.12 7.36
CA GLU A 199 -14.12 -0.33 7.51
C GLU A 199 -14.01 -0.81 8.95
N LEU A 200 -13.64 0.07 9.89
CA LEU A 200 -13.61 -0.24 11.32
C LEU A 200 -14.88 0.19 12.06
N THR A 201 -15.85 0.80 11.38
CA THR A 201 -17.15 1.18 11.97
C THR A 201 -17.89 -0.06 12.47
N GLY A 202 -18.24 -0.10 13.76
CA GLY A 202 -18.78 -1.26 14.46
C GLY A 202 -17.74 -2.03 15.28
N ALA A 203 -16.44 -1.84 15.00
CA ALA A 203 -15.33 -2.43 15.74
C ALA A 203 -14.37 -1.38 16.31
N GLU A 204 -14.63 -0.09 16.14
CA GLU A 204 -13.68 1.00 16.44
C GLU A 204 -13.30 1.04 17.93
N THR A 205 -14.27 0.82 18.83
CA THR A 205 -14.01 0.80 20.27
C THR A 205 -13.10 -0.37 20.65
N VAL A 206 -13.27 -1.54 20.01
CA VAL A 206 -12.39 -2.69 20.23
C VAL A 206 -11.02 -2.43 19.61
N CYS A 207 -10.96 -1.83 18.42
CA CYS A 207 -9.72 -1.45 17.77
C CYS A 207 -8.89 -0.47 18.62
N ALA A 208 -9.53 0.49 19.29
CA ALA A 208 -8.86 1.41 20.21
C ALA A 208 -8.11 0.69 21.35
N THR A 209 -8.62 -0.45 21.82
CA THR A 209 -7.95 -1.26 22.86
C THR A 209 -6.65 -1.94 22.38
N ARG A 210 -6.44 -1.99 21.07
CA ARG A 210 -5.24 -2.56 20.43
C ARG A 210 -4.13 -1.55 20.19
N GLY A 211 -4.29 -0.31 20.62
CA GLY A 211 -3.17 0.61 20.74
C GLY A 211 -2.17 0.12 21.79
N ALA A 212 -0.87 0.29 21.53
CA ALA A 212 0.19 -0.08 22.47
C ALA A 212 0.11 0.69 23.81
N SER A 213 -0.55 1.85 23.79
CA SER A 213 -0.87 2.64 24.98
C SER A 213 -2.27 3.26 24.87
N LYS A 214 -2.80 3.73 26.00
CA LYS A 214 -4.07 4.48 26.04
C LYS A 214 -4.04 5.70 25.12
N ALA A 215 -2.94 6.44 25.09
CA ALA A 215 -2.77 7.62 24.25
C ALA A 215 -2.84 7.28 22.75
N VAL A 216 -2.30 6.13 22.34
CA VAL A 216 -2.36 5.65 20.95
C VAL A 216 -3.80 5.24 20.58
N GLY A 217 -4.51 4.57 21.49
CA GLY A 217 -5.93 4.25 21.30
C GLY A 217 -6.82 5.50 21.24
N GLU A 218 -6.54 6.51 22.06
CA GLU A 218 -7.24 7.80 22.02
C GLU A 218 -6.95 8.57 20.72
N LYS A 219 -5.71 8.53 20.23
CA LYS A 219 -5.32 9.09 18.94
C LYS A 219 -6.09 8.41 17.80
N PHE A 220 -6.21 7.08 17.82
CA PHE A 220 -7.02 6.32 16.87
C PHE A 220 -8.49 6.76 16.90
N MET A 221 -9.08 6.84 18.10
CA MET A 221 -10.49 7.26 18.24
C MET A 221 -10.71 8.70 17.75
N ALA A 222 -9.75 9.60 17.95
CA ALA A 222 -9.82 10.95 17.42
C ALA A 222 -9.82 10.96 15.89
N THR A 223 -8.92 10.20 15.26
CA THR A 223 -8.87 10.01 13.80
C THR A 223 -10.16 9.42 13.26
N TRP A 224 -10.64 8.32 13.85
CA TRP A 224 -11.88 7.67 13.42
C TRP A 224 -13.09 8.62 13.53
N ARG A 225 -13.23 9.35 14.65
CA ARG A 225 -14.31 10.33 14.85
C ARG A 225 -14.26 11.46 13.81
N ALA A 226 -13.06 11.95 13.49
CA ALA A 226 -12.89 12.99 12.48
C ALA A 226 -13.35 12.51 11.10
N TYR A 227 -12.98 11.29 10.71
CA TYR A 227 -13.42 10.70 9.44
C TYR A 227 -14.94 10.43 9.45
N ASN A 228 -15.46 9.85 10.53
CA ASN A 228 -16.87 9.53 10.64
C ASN A 228 -17.75 10.78 10.61
N ALA A 229 -17.29 11.90 11.18
CA ALA A 229 -18.00 13.17 11.10
C ALA A 229 -18.19 13.68 9.66
N VAL A 230 -17.26 13.36 8.74
CA VAL A 230 -17.41 13.66 7.31
C VAL A 230 -18.48 12.76 6.68
N VAL A 231 -18.44 11.46 6.97
CA VAL A 231 -19.45 10.49 6.47
C VAL A 231 -20.84 10.89 6.93
N GLU A 232 -21.02 11.15 8.23
CA GLU A 232 -22.30 11.54 8.83
C GLU A 232 -22.85 12.85 8.26
N ARG A 233 -21.99 13.81 7.91
CA ARG A 233 -22.40 15.08 7.31
C ARG A 233 -22.97 14.92 5.90
N HIS A 234 -22.50 13.92 5.15
CA HIS A 234 -22.79 13.76 3.72
C HIS A 234 -23.58 12.50 3.36
N LYS A 235 -23.88 11.63 4.34
CA LYS A 235 -24.66 10.42 4.09
C LYS A 235 -26.09 10.75 3.67
N THR A 236 -26.60 10.00 2.70
CA THR A 236 -27.98 10.15 2.17
C THR A 236 -28.98 9.18 2.80
N ASN A 237 -28.50 8.19 3.57
CA ASN A 237 -29.28 7.27 4.39
C ASN A 237 -28.43 6.85 5.61
N ASP A 238 -28.92 5.91 6.43
CA ASP A 238 -28.33 5.58 7.75
C ASP A 238 -26.85 5.21 7.68
N LEU A 239 -26.41 4.58 6.58
CA LEU A 239 -25.02 4.39 6.18
C LEU A 239 -25.04 4.28 4.65
N SER A 240 -24.77 5.41 3.97
CA SER A 240 -24.76 5.50 2.50
C SER A 240 -24.12 4.24 1.93
N GLU A 241 -24.66 3.68 0.83
CA GLU A 241 -24.29 2.39 0.18
C GLU A 241 -22.78 2.11 -0.03
N SER A 242 -21.92 3.03 0.41
CA SER A 242 -20.49 2.90 0.66
C SER A 242 -20.07 1.73 1.56
N GLN A 243 -20.72 1.43 2.70
CA GLN A 243 -20.27 0.34 3.60
C GLN A 243 -21.40 -0.32 4.44
N PRO A 244 -21.55 -1.67 4.43
CA PRO A 244 -20.95 -2.61 3.50
C PRO A 244 -21.38 -2.32 2.05
N THR A 245 -20.46 -2.45 1.10
CA THR A 245 -20.80 -2.22 -0.33
C THR A 245 -21.78 -3.27 -0.85
N LYS A 246 -22.48 -3.00 -1.97
CA LYS A 246 -23.34 -3.99 -2.64
C LYS A 246 -22.62 -5.31 -2.93
N GLY A 247 -21.34 -5.25 -3.32
CA GLY A 247 -20.49 -6.43 -3.48
C GLY A 247 -20.31 -7.20 -2.17
N ASN A 248 -20.06 -6.51 -1.06
CA ASN A 248 -19.91 -7.16 0.25
C ASN A 248 -21.18 -7.91 0.69
N ILE A 249 -22.34 -7.30 0.51
CA ILE A 249 -23.64 -7.90 0.82
C ILE A 249 -23.88 -9.14 -0.06
N ALA A 250 -23.60 -9.05 -1.37
CA ALA A 250 -23.66 -10.20 -2.27
C ALA A 250 -22.67 -11.32 -1.90
N GLY A 251 -21.53 -10.96 -1.28
CA GLY A 251 -20.56 -11.89 -0.68
C GLY A 251 -20.99 -12.49 0.67
N GLY A 252 -22.17 -12.14 1.17
CA GLY A 252 -22.81 -12.73 2.34
C GLY A 252 -22.59 -11.97 3.66
N LEU A 253 -21.98 -10.79 3.65
CA LEU A 253 -21.83 -9.97 4.87
C LEU A 253 -23.17 -9.33 5.23
N THR A 254 -23.63 -9.57 6.45
CA THR A 254 -24.99 -9.22 6.89
C THR A 254 -25.07 -7.92 7.69
N THR A 255 -24.02 -7.57 8.43
CA THR A 255 -23.95 -6.31 9.20
C THR A 255 -22.62 -5.59 9.03
N ILE A 256 -22.58 -4.30 9.39
CA ILE A 256 -21.36 -3.51 9.36
C ILE A 256 -20.36 -3.99 10.41
N GLU A 257 -20.83 -4.44 11.57
CA GLU A 257 -20.01 -5.02 12.64
C GLU A 257 -19.35 -6.32 12.18
N GLU A 258 -20.09 -7.22 11.51
CA GLU A 258 -19.53 -8.46 10.97
C GLU A 258 -18.35 -8.17 10.02
N LYS A 259 -18.56 -7.19 9.13
CA LYS A 259 -17.50 -6.73 8.22
C LYS A 259 -16.32 -6.14 9.00
N ALA A 260 -16.58 -5.26 9.95
CA ALA A 260 -15.54 -4.54 10.69
C ALA A 260 -14.69 -5.48 11.57
N PHE A 261 -15.31 -6.45 12.23
CA PHE A 261 -14.57 -7.47 12.99
C PHE A 261 -13.76 -8.40 12.08
N GLY A 262 -14.22 -8.68 10.87
CA GLY A 262 -13.46 -9.39 9.84
C GLY A 262 -12.25 -8.57 9.34
N ASN A 263 -12.47 -7.29 9.05
CA ASN A 263 -11.45 -6.31 8.67
C ASN A 263 -10.35 -6.18 9.74
N PHE A 264 -10.77 -6.17 11.01
CA PHE A 264 -9.91 -6.08 12.19
C PHE A 264 -9.02 -7.31 12.40
N GLN A 265 -9.40 -8.50 11.92
CA GLN A 265 -8.54 -9.70 12.05
C GLN A 265 -7.17 -9.55 11.36
N LYS A 266 -7.02 -8.59 10.44
CA LYS A 266 -5.74 -8.33 9.75
C LYS A 266 -4.58 -8.00 10.68
N ILE A 267 -4.85 -7.51 11.89
CA ILE A 267 -3.78 -7.11 12.83
C ILE A 267 -3.34 -8.23 13.77
N GLY A 268 -3.88 -9.43 13.59
CA GLY A 268 -3.57 -10.59 14.43
C GLY A 268 -4.16 -10.49 15.84
N HIS A 269 -3.78 -11.42 16.71
CA HIS A 269 -4.35 -11.55 18.05
C HIS A 269 -3.44 -10.96 19.13
N ARG A 270 -2.14 -10.85 18.87
CA ARG A 270 -1.13 -10.44 19.86
C ARG A 270 -0.61 -9.02 19.63
N THR A 271 -0.43 -8.64 18.37
CA THR A 271 0.18 -7.38 17.97
C THR A 271 -0.67 -6.18 18.39
N LYS A 272 -0.01 -5.12 18.85
CA LYS A 272 -0.62 -3.82 19.16
C LYS A 272 0.01 -2.75 18.30
N TYR A 273 -0.79 -1.84 17.76
CA TYR A 273 -0.24 -0.76 16.94
C TYR A 273 0.40 0.32 17.82
N VAL A 274 1.59 0.77 17.42
CA VAL A 274 2.46 1.65 18.20
C VAL A 274 2.18 3.13 17.97
N ASP A 275 1.57 3.49 16.82
CA ASP A 275 1.13 4.86 16.54
C ASP A 275 0.05 4.89 15.44
N VAL A 276 -0.54 6.07 15.25
CA VAL A 276 -1.52 6.42 14.22
C VAL A 276 -0.91 7.45 13.27
N LEU A 277 -0.96 7.17 11.97
CA LEU A 277 -0.40 7.98 10.89
C LEU A 277 -1.52 8.73 10.17
N ARG A 278 -1.23 9.97 9.77
CA ARG A 278 -2.04 10.70 8.79
C ARG A 278 -1.85 10.08 7.40
N PRO A 279 -2.72 10.42 6.43
CA PRO A 279 -2.55 9.98 5.04
C PRO A 279 -1.15 10.32 4.51
N ALA A 280 -0.48 9.34 3.91
CA ALA A 280 0.89 9.41 3.37
C ALA A 280 2.00 9.82 4.38
N GLU A 281 1.73 9.75 5.68
CA GLU A 281 2.75 10.02 6.70
C GLU A 281 3.66 8.81 6.92
N ALA A 282 4.98 9.02 6.83
CA ALA A 282 5.95 7.97 7.07
C ALA A 282 6.06 7.60 8.57
N PRO A 283 6.10 6.30 8.92
CA PRO A 283 6.40 5.83 10.27
C PRO A 283 7.70 6.41 10.86
N THR A 284 7.64 6.91 12.11
CA THR A 284 8.80 7.51 12.81
C THR A 284 8.99 7.03 14.26
N LYS A 285 8.10 6.20 14.81
CA LYS A 285 8.14 5.72 16.20
C LYS A 285 8.90 4.39 16.40
N GLY A 286 9.64 3.95 15.38
CA GLY A 286 10.36 2.67 15.38
C GLY A 286 9.59 1.56 14.68
N ALA A 287 10.09 0.33 14.82
CA ALA A 287 9.43 -0.87 14.28
C ALA A 287 8.13 -1.19 15.02
N GLY A 288 7.27 -1.98 14.38
CA GLY A 288 5.96 -2.39 14.89
C GLY A 288 4.83 -2.06 13.93
N LEU A 289 3.60 -2.36 14.36
CA LEU A 289 2.38 -2.10 13.59
C LEU A 289 1.92 -0.63 13.73
N TYR A 290 1.49 -0.02 12.64
CA TYR A 290 0.89 1.32 12.59
C TYR A 290 -0.54 1.25 12.05
N PHE A 291 -1.40 2.14 12.53
CA PHE A 291 -2.66 2.44 11.83
C PHE A 291 -2.45 3.69 10.96
N MET A 292 -2.84 3.67 9.70
CA MET A 292 -2.86 4.85 8.83
C MET A 292 -4.29 5.24 8.51
N ASP A 293 -4.63 6.50 8.75
CA ASP A 293 -5.89 7.05 8.29
C ASP A 293 -5.97 6.99 6.76
N SER A 294 -6.97 6.30 6.25
CA SER A 294 -7.19 6.17 4.81
C SER A 294 -8.66 5.88 4.52
N SER A 295 -9.09 6.21 3.30
CA SER A 295 -10.33 5.67 2.76
C SER A 295 -10.23 4.13 2.59
N SER A 296 -11.37 3.48 2.42
CA SER A 296 -11.45 2.05 2.11
C SER A 296 -11.23 1.75 0.62
N ALA A 297 -11.21 2.79 -0.22
CA ALA A 297 -10.95 2.65 -1.65
C ALA A 297 -9.54 2.09 -1.85
N ALA A 298 -9.45 0.96 -2.56
CA ALA A 298 -8.23 0.18 -2.60
C ALA A 298 -7.05 0.96 -3.19
N ALA A 299 -7.26 1.63 -4.32
CA ALA A 299 -6.21 2.38 -5.01
C ALA A 299 -5.66 3.53 -4.15
N GLU A 300 -6.52 4.28 -3.46
CA GLU A 300 -6.11 5.38 -2.58
C GLU A 300 -5.29 4.86 -1.39
N CYS A 301 -5.78 3.82 -0.70
CA CYS A 301 -5.10 3.27 0.47
C CYS A 301 -3.69 2.76 0.12
N VAL A 302 -3.55 2.00 -0.96
CA VAL A 302 -2.24 1.48 -1.41
C VAL A 302 -1.33 2.63 -1.85
N THR A 303 -1.86 3.65 -2.54
CA THR A 303 -1.08 4.83 -2.93
C THR A 303 -0.52 5.58 -1.71
N LEU A 304 -1.34 5.78 -0.67
CA LEU A 304 -0.91 6.44 0.56
C LEU A 304 0.15 5.62 1.33
N GLN A 305 -0.03 4.31 1.40
CA GLN A 305 0.94 3.41 2.06
C GLN A 305 2.26 3.33 1.28
N ALA A 306 2.20 3.25 -0.05
CA ALA A 306 3.39 3.37 -0.88
C ALA A 306 4.08 4.72 -0.66
N ALA A 307 3.33 5.83 -0.62
CA ALA A 307 3.91 7.15 -0.36
C ALA A 307 4.54 7.26 1.04
N ALA A 308 4.00 6.57 2.06
CA ALA A 308 4.60 6.49 3.39
C ALA A 308 5.88 5.63 3.44
N GLY A 309 6.22 4.92 2.37
CA GLY A 309 7.46 4.16 2.22
C GLY A 309 7.34 2.67 2.53
N PHE A 310 6.13 2.11 2.52
CA PHE A 310 5.93 0.65 2.51
C PHE A 310 6.30 0.07 1.14
N VAL A 311 6.85 -1.15 1.13
CA VAL A 311 7.50 -1.71 -0.08
C VAL A 311 6.85 -2.97 -0.60
N VAL A 312 5.91 -3.56 0.14
CA VAL A 312 5.10 -4.71 -0.25
C VAL A 312 3.75 -4.64 0.44
N HIS A 313 2.70 -4.91 -0.33
CA HIS A 313 1.33 -4.81 0.14
C HIS A 313 0.65 -6.18 0.17
N LEU A 314 -0.02 -6.51 1.28
CA LEU A 314 -0.80 -7.74 1.45
C LEU A 314 -2.29 -7.43 1.29
N PHE A 315 -2.93 -8.09 0.33
CA PHE A 315 -4.29 -7.78 -0.08
C PHE A 315 -5.21 -9.01 0.01
N PRO A 316 -5.80 -9.30 1.18
CA PRO A 316 -6.83 -10.31 1.29
C PRO A 316 -8.09 -9.87 0.54
N THR A 317 -8.63 -10.74 -0.30
CA THR A 317 -9.85 -10.48 -1.07
C THR A 317 -10.82 -11.66 -1.08
N GLY A 318 -12.11 -11.34 -0.94
CA GLY A 318 -13.20 -12.31 -1.01
C GLY A 318 -13.64 -12.60 -2.43
N GLN A 319 -13.80 -11.56 -3.25
CA GLN A 319 -14.39 -11.66 -4.60
C GLN A 319 -13.41 -11.40 -5.76
N GLY A 320 -12.12 -11.21 -5.47
CA GLY A 320 -11.09 -11.15 -6.51
C GLY A 320 -10.83 -9.74 -7.04
N ASN A 321 -10.84 -8.73 -6.17
CA ASN A 321 -10.49 -7.37 -6.54
C ASN A 321 -9.10 -7.35 -7.23
N VAL A 322 -9.02 -6.71 -8.40
CA VAL A 322 -7.86 -6.83 -9.29
C VAL A 322 -6.76 -5.79 -9.06
N ILE A 323 -6.95 -4.86 -8.13
CA ILE A 323 -6.08 -3.70 -7.90
C ILE A 323 -4.58 -4.03 -7.82
N GLY A 324 -3.75 -3.27 -8.50
CA GLY A 324 -2.31 -3.26 -8.35
C GLY A 324 -1.82 -1.90 -7.86
N HIS A 325 -0.52 -1.67 -7.98
CA HIS A 325 0.08 -0.37 -7.74
C HIS A 325 1.40 -0.31 -8.52
N PRO A 326 1.76 0.83 -9.15
CA PRO A 326 2.90 0.87 -10.05
C PRO A 326 4.27 0.69 -9.38
N ILE A 327 4.40 0.98 -8.08
CA ILE A 327 5.69 0.89 -7.36
C ILE A 327 5.67 -0.01 -6.13
N GLU A 328 4.50 -0.46 -5.66
CA GLU A 328 4.38 -1.32 -4.48
C GLU A 328 3.73 -2.64 -4.90
N PRO A 329 4.48 -3.76 -4.92
CA PRO A 329 3.94 -5.07 -5.26
C PRO A 329 2.75 -5.45 -4.36
N VAL A 330 1.61 -5.75 -4.97
CA VAL A 330 0.37 -6.16 -4.28
C VAL A 330 0.23 -7.67 -4.36
N ILE A 331 0.39 -8.35 -3.23
CA ILE A 331 0.22 -9.81 -3.08
C ILE A 331 -1.24 -10.08 -2.74
N LYS A 332 -1.95 -10.76 -3.64
CA LYS A 332 -3.37 -11.08 -3.42
C LYS A 332 -3.56 -12.47 -2.86
N LEU A 333 -4.35 -12.58 -1.79
CA LEU A 333 -4.73 -13.87 -1.21
C LEU A 333 -6.24 -13.98 -1.06
N THR A 334 -6.77 -15.19 -1.24
CA THR A 334 -8.20 -15.44 -1.06
C THR A 334 -8.46 -16.70 -0.25
N ALA A 335 -9.49 -16.65 0.58
CA ALA A 335 -10.05 -17.83 1.24
C ALA A 335 -11.33 -18.33 0.56
N ASN A 336 -11.80 -17.65 -0.48
CA ASN A 336 -13.02 -17.99 -1.17
C ASN A 336 -12.74 -19.08 -2.23
N PRO A 337 -13.27 -20.31 -2.07
CA PRO A 337 -13.04 -21.37 -3.05
C PRO A 337 -13.55 -21.03 -4.45
N LYS A 338 -14.58 -20.19 -4.57
CA LYS A 338 -15.08 -19.73 -5.87
C LYS A 338 -14.03 -18.85 -6.54
N THR A 339 -13.58 -17.79 -5.86
CA THR A 339 -12.56 -16.86 -6.37
C THR A 339 -11.27 -17.57 -6.72
N ALA A 340 -10.78 -18.48 -5.86
CA ALA A 340 -9.60 -19.28 -6.13
C ALA A 340 -9.71 -20.12 -7.42
N ARG A 341 -10.91 -20.58 -7.78
CA ARG A 341 -11.16 -21.33 -9.02
C ARG A 341 -11.44 -20.45 -10.23
N THR A 342 -12.15 -19.34 -10.06
CA THR A 342 -12.66 -18.53 -11.18
C THR A 342 -11.75 -17.36 -11.54
N MET A 343 -10.88 -16.91 -10.63
CA MET A 343 -9.94 -15.82 -10.84
C MET A 343 -8.50 -16.18 -10.45
N PRO A 344 -7.99 -17.40 -10.74
CA PRO A 344 -6.68 -17.84 -10.25
C PRO A 344 -5.52 -16.99 -10.79
N GLU A 345 -5.68 -16.35 -11.95
CA GLU A 345 -4.64 -15.49 -12.54
C GLU A 345 -4.38 -14.21 -11.73
N HIS A 346 -5.35 -13.77 -10.92
CA HIS A 346 -5.22 -12.60 -10.05
C HIS A 346 -4.79 -12.97 -8.62
N ILE A 347 -4.69 -14.26 -8.26
CA ILE A 347 -4.46 -14.71 -6.89
C ILE A 347 -3.04 -15.25 -6.74
N ASP A 348 -2.25 -14.67 -5.84
CA ASP A 348 -0.91 -15.14 -5.50
C ASP A 348 -0.93 -16.30 -4.50
N LEU A 349 -1.95 -16.36 -3.64
CA LEU A 349 -2.09 -17.37 -2.59
C LEU A 349 -3.56 -17.77 -2.34
N ASP A 350 -3.87 -19.05 -2.55
CA ASP A 350 -5.14 -19.66 -2.14
C ASP A 350 -5.01 -20.24 -0.72
N VAL A 351 -5.80 -19.71 0.21
CA VAL A 351 -5.92 -20.21 1.60
C VAL A 351 -7.31 -20.75 1.90
N SER A 352 -8.11 -21.04 0.87
CA SER A 352 -9.47 -21.57 1.01
C SER A 352 -9.53 -22.96 1.67
N GLY A 353 -8.39 -23.66 1.73
CA GLY A 353 -8.22 -24.90 2.51
C GLY A 353 -8.50 -24.72 4.00
N ILE A 354 -8.40 -23.50 4.56
CA ILE A 354 -8.78 -23.23 5.97
C ILE A 354 -10.24 -23.59 6.21
N LEU A 355 -11.15 -23.15 5.33
CA LEU A 355 -12.59 -23.37 5.48
C LEU A 355 -12.97 -24.84 5.32
N ARG A 356 -12.14 -25.62 4.61
CA ARG A 356 -12.30 -27.06 4.44
C ARG A 356 -11.58 -27.88 5.52
N ARG A 357 -10.90 -27.22 6.47
CA ARG A 357 -10.06 -27.85 7.50
C ARG A 357 -8.96 -28.72 6.90
N GLU A 358 -8.44 -28.32 5.74
CA GLU A 358 -7.29 -28.93 5.06
C GLU A 358 -6.00 -28.19 5.40
N MET A 359 -6.12 -26.94 5.85
CA MET A 359 -5.04 -26.03 6.24
C MET A 359 -5.40 -25.36 7.57
N THR A 360 -4.41 -25.15 8.43
CA THR A 360 -4.57 -24.35 9.66
C THR A 360 -4.21 -22.88 9.41
N LEU A 361 -4.68 -21.97 10.26
CA LEU A 361 -4.27 -20.55 10.21
C LEU A 361 -2.75 -20.38 10.31
N ASP A 362 -2.08 -21.21 11.10
CA ASP A 362 -0.63 -21.15 11.25
C ASP A 362 0.10 -21.52 9.95
N GLN A 363 -0.33 -22.60 9.28
CA GLN A 363 0.17 -23.01 7.96
C GLN A 363 -0.13 -21.97 6.88
N ALA A 364 -1.31 -21.36 6.91
CA ALA A 364 -1.66 -20.29 5.98
C ALA A 364 -0.77 -19.06 6.18
N GLY A 365 -0.49 -18.68 7.43
CA GLY A 365 0.44 -17.61 7.76
C GLY A 365 1.85 -17.93 7.29
N ASP A 366 2.33 -19.17 7.46
CA ASP A 366 3.64 -19.58 6.93
C ASP A 366 3.70 -19.53 5.40
N ALA A 367 2.64 -19.95 4.72
CA ALA A 367 2.54 -19.86 3.26
C ALA A 367 2.52 -18.39 2.79
N LEU A 368 1.86 -17.50 3.53
CA LEU A 368 1.89 -16.07 3.26
C LEU A 368 3.28 -15.47 3.47
N ILE A 369 3.99 -15.86 4.53
CA ILE A 369 5.38 -15.46 4.74
C ILE A 369 6.25 -15.91 3.56
N ASP A 370 6.12 -17.16 3.11
CA ASP A 370 6.90 -17.70 2.01
C ASP A 370 6.67 -16.92 0.71
N ILE A 371 5.41 -16.62 0.37
CA ILE A 371 5.13 -15.86 -0.84
C ILE A 371 5.58 -14.40 -0.72
N THR A 372 5.46 -13.78 0.45
CA THR A 372 5.98 -12.43 0.72
C THR A 372 7.49 -12.37 0.52
N ILE A 373 8.25 -13.31 1.09
CA ILE A 373 9.71 -13.34 0.93
C ILE A 373 10.11 -13.63 -0.52
N ARG A 374 9.42 -14.56 -1.21
CA ARG A 374 9.64 -14.78 -2.65
C ARG A 374 9.41 -13.51 -3.47
N THR A 375 8.37 -12.74 -3.16
CA THR A 375 8.08 -11.46 -3.82
C THR A 375 9.17 -10.43 -3.52
N CYS A 376 9.62 -10.36 -2.26
CA CYS A 376 10.74 -9.50 -1.88
C CYS A 376 12.01 -9.85 -2.67
N ASN A 377 12.28 -11.14 -2.86
CA ASN A 377 13.43 -11.69 -3.60
C ASN A 377 13.30 -11.59 -5.14
N GLY A 378 12.22 -10.99 -5.65
CA GLY A 378 12.09 -10.67 -7.08
C GLY A 378 11.02 -11.44 -7.85
N ARG A 379 10.24 -12.31 -7.21
CA ARG A 379 9.00 -12.84 -7.84
C ARG A 379 8.04 -11.66 -8.07
N LEU A 380 7.55 -11.52 -9.30
CA LEU A 380 6.45 -10.59 -9.60
C LEU A 380 5.15 -11.14 -9.04
N THR A 381 4.32 -10.27 -8.47
CA THR A 381 2.95 -10.64 -8.10
C THR A 381 2.08 -10.78 -9.35
N ALA A 382 0.91 -11.41 -9.20
CA ALA A 382 -0.08 -11.47 -10.26
C ALA A 382 -0.41 -10.06 -10.83
N ALA A 383 -0.57 -9.07 -9.94
CA ALA A 383 -0.86 -7.69 -10.32
C ALA A 383 0.23 -7.07 -11.20
N GLU A 384 1.50 -7.28 -10.83
CA GLU A 384 2.65 -6.78 -11.59
C GLU A 384 2.76 -7.47 -12.95
N ALA A 385 2.58 -8.79 -13.00
CA ALA A 385 2.67 -9.58 -14.23
C ALA A 385 1.57 -9.22 -15.24
N LEU A 386 0.36 -8.90 -14.74
CA LEU A 386 -0.78 -8.49 -15.55
C LEU A 386 -0.81 -6.98 -15.88
N GLY A 387 0.09 -6.19 -15.28
CA GLY A 387 0.24 -4.77 -15.59
C GLY A 387 -0.73 -3.83 -14.87
N HIS A 388 -1.31 -4.25 -13.74
CA HIS A 388 -2.15 -3.39 -12.90
C HIS A 388 -1.31 -2.30 -12.22
N ARG A 389 -1.69 -1.03 -12.44
CA ARG A 389 -0.90 0.17 -12.08
C ARG A 389 -1.77 1.31 -11.58
N GLU A 390 -2.81 1.00 -10.82
CA GLU A 390 -3.73 2.01 -10.30
C GLU A 390 -3.00 2.91 -9.28
N PHE A 391 -2.78 4.17 -9.67
CA PHE A 391 -2.17 5.23 -8.86
C PHE A 391 -3.22 6.32 -8.66
N VAL A 392 -3.73 6.46 -7.44
CA VAL A 392 -4.87 7.34 -7.16
C VAL A 392 -4.54 8.27 -6.01
N MET A 393 -4.56 9.56 -6.32
CA MET A 393 -4.33 10.63 -5.36
C MET A 393 -5.58 10.86 -4.50
N THR A 394 -5.41 11.09 -3.20
CA THR A 394 -6.52 11.45 -2.31
C THR A 394 -6.81 12.95 -2.40
N LYS A 395 -8.08 13.31 -2.54
CA LYS A 395 -8.56 14.70 -2.58
C LYS A 395 -9.56 14.94 -1.44
N LEU A 396 -9.31 15.98 -0.65
CA LEU A 396 -10.08 16.31 0.55
C LEU A 396 -11.18 17.35 0.27
N TYR A 397 -10.94 18.31 -0.62
CA TYR A 397 -11.83 19.45 -0.85
C TYR A 397 -12.16 19.61 -2.33
N GLN A 398 -13.21 20.38 -2.63
CA GLN A 398 -13.39 20.92 -3.97
C GLN A 398 -12.23 21.88 -4.30
N SER A 399 -11.80 21.88 -5.56
CA SER A 399 -10.78 22.83 -6.02
C SER A 399 -11.31 24.27 -5.95
N ALA A 400 -10.42 25.23 -5.72
CA ALA A 400 -10.74 26.66 -5.60
C ALA A 400 -11.32 27.28 -6.89
#